data_AF-A0A1I7V7U6-F1
#
_entry.id   AF-A0A1I7V7U6-F1
#
_cell.length_a   1.000
_cell.length_b   1.000
_cell.length_c   1.000
_cell.angle_alpha   90.00
_cell.angle_beta   90.00
_cell.angle_gamma   90.00
#
_symmetry.space_group_name_H-M   'P 1'
#
loop_
_entity.id
_entity.type
_entity.pdbx_description
1 polymer ?
#
loop_
_entity_poly.entity_id
_entity_poly.type
_entity_poly.pdbx_seq_one_letter_code
_entity_poly.pdbx_strand_id
1 'polypeptide(L)'
;MGIFLIALAYTPANQTTIALIFLISSTTILGFNTGGFFKSCTLVGRQYSYFVNSIVQVVMCIAMLTVPFIVTSLTPNGLSEEWYYVFILHASFLFITNIVFCKFGKGIAAAFTCSKEISIDSTTGDKQLKPVFL
;
A
#
# COMPACT_ATOMS: atom_id res chain seq x y z
N MET A 1 11.55 0.64 3.36
CA MET A 1 10.92 -0.67 3.61
C MET A 1 11.73 -1.83 3.07
N GLY A 2 11.71 -2.11 1.76
CA GLY A 2 12.33 -3.32 1.20
C GLY A 2 13.81 -3.49 1.56
N ILE A 3 14.60 -2.41 1.53
CA ILE A 3 16.04 -2.45 1.87
C ILE A 3 16.29 -2.82 3.33
N PHE A 4 15.45 -2.33 4.26
CA PHE A 4 15.57 -2.67 5.69
C PHE A 4 15.18 -4.12 5.98
N LEU A 5 14.23 -4.68 5.22
CA LEU A 5 13.87 -6.10 5.31
C LEU A 5 14.94 -7.03 4.72
N ILE A 6 15.63 -6.59 3.67
CA ILE A 6 16.79 -7.32 3.14
C ILE A 6 17.93 -7.28 4.17
N ALA A 7 18.22 -6.13 4.77
CA ALA A 7 19.21 -6.02 5.83
C ALA A 7 18.87 -6.89 7.06
N LEU A 8 17.57 -6.98 7.41
CA LEU A 8 17.07 -7.87 8.45
C LEU A 8 17.30 -9.36 8.09
N ALA A 9 17.08 -9.75 6.83
CA ALA A 9 17.29 -11.13 6.38
C ALA A 9 18.76 -11.57 6.52
N TYR A 10 19.73 -10.67 6.32
CA TYR A 10 21.15 -10.97 6.50
C TYR A 10 21.64 -10.89 7.96
N THR A 11 20.79 -10.48 8.90
CA THR A 11 21.18 -10.36 10.31
C THR A 11 21.10 -11.74 10.99
N PRO A 12 22.20 -12.26 11.57
CA PRO A 12 22.19 -13.56 12.24
C PRO A 12 21.35 -13.50 13.53
N ALA A 13 20.73 -14.63 13.88
CA ALA A 13 19.83 -14.79 15.04
C ALA A 13 20.46 -14.44 16.41
N ASN A 14 21.78 -14.28 16.47
CA ASN A 14 22.54 -13.96 17.68
C ASN A 14 22.37 -12.48 18.14
N GLN A 15 21.82 -11.59 17.30
CA GLN A 15 21.71 -10.15 17.57
C GLN A 15 20.25 -9.67 17.47
N THR A 16 19.37 -10.18 18.33
CA THR A 16 17.93 -9.88 18.34
C THR A 16 17.62 -8.37 18.44
N THR A 17 18.42 -7.60 19.18
CA THR A 17 18.22 -6.15 19.33
C THR A 17 18.37 -5.41 17.99
N ILE A 18 19.37 -5.77 17.19
CA ILE A 18 19.62 -5.16 15.88
C ILE A 18 18.49 -5.53 14.90
N ALA A 19 18.06 -6.79 14.92
CA ALA A 19 16.92 -7.26 14.15
C ALA A 19 15.63 -6.49 14.49
N LEU A 20 15.36 -6.25 15.77
CA LEU A 20 14.21 -5.47 16.22
C LEU A 20 14.27 -4.02 15.76
N ILE A 21 15.43 -3.37 15.81
CA ILE A 21 15.58 -1.98 15.33
C ILE A 21 15.24 -1.89 13.83
N PHE A 22 15.76 -2.83 13.02
CA PHE A 22 15.43 -2.88 11.60
C PHE A 22 13.94 -3.17 11.36
N LEU A 23 13.34 -4.07 12.12
CA LEU A 23 11.91 -4.39 12.03
C LEU A 23 11.01 -3.20 12.40
N ILE A 24 11.34 -2.47 13.48
CA ILE A 24 10.60 -1.28 13.92
C ILE A 24 10.74 -0.17 12.88
N SER A 25 11.98 0.13 12.43
CA SER A 25 12.23 1.13 11.40
C SER A 25 11.46 0.82 10.11
N SER A 26 11.37 -0.45 9.75
CA SER A 26 10.52 -0.92 8.67
C SER A 26 9.06 -0.60 9.02
N THR A 27 8.50 -1.12 10.11
CA THR A 27 7.07 -0.90 10.46
C THR A 27 6.66 0.58 10.55
N THR A 28 7.58 1.50 10.86
CA THR A 28 7.32 2.95 10.79
C THR A 28 7.09 3.45 9.35
N ILE A 29 7.82 2.93 8.36
CA ILE A 29 7.80 3.42 6.97
C ILE A 29 6.62 2.92 6.10
N LEU A 30 6.13 1.66 6.12
CA LEU A 30 5.19 1.29 7.16
C LEU A 30 3.94 2.15 7.16
N GLY A 31 3.59 2.56 8.38
CA GLY A 31 2.46 3.44 8.64
C GLY A 31 2.49 4.72 7.82
N PHE A 32 3.67 5.26 7.50
CA PHE A 32 3.77 6.46 6.66
C PHE A 32 3.24 6.22 5.23
N ASN A 33 3.55 5.08 4.60
CA ASN A 33 3.10 4.77 3.24
C ASN A 33 1.58 4.56 3.18
N THR A 34 1.04 3.86 4.18
CA THR A 34 -0.39 3.53 4.29
C THR A 34 -1.27 4.78 4.29
N GLY A 35 -0.84 5.87 4.95
CA GLY A 35 -1.56 7.14 4.95
C GLY A 35 -1.67 7.78 3.56
N GLY A 36 -0.60 7.73 2.76
CA GLY A 36 -0.60 8.23 1.38
C GLY A 36 -1.47 7.40 0.45
N PHE A 37 -1.42 6.07 0.60
CA PHE A 37 -2.20 5.14 -0.21
C PHE A 37 -3.71 5.35 -0.02
N PHE A 38 -4.21 5.35 1.23
CA PHE A 38 -5.63 5.54 1.48
C PHE A 38 -6.14 6.88 0.93
N LYS A 39 -5.35 7.96 1.05
CA LYS A 39 -5.71 9.27 0.48
C LYS A 39 -5.77 9.24 -1.05
N SER A 40 -4.91 8.46 -1.71
CA SER A 40 -4.95 8.30 -3.16
C SER A 40 -6.17 7.49 -3.64
N CYS A 41 -6.55 6.44 -2.90
CA CYS A 41 -7.75 5.65 -3.17
C CYS A 41 -9.03 6.50 -3.07
N THR A 42 -9.11 7.36 -2.06
CA THR A 42 -10.25 8.28 -1.91
C THR A 42 -10.24 9.39 -2.97
N LEU A 43 -9.07 9.85 -3.43
CA LEU A 43 -8.99 10.82 -4.53
C LEU A 43 -9.54 10.26 -5.84
N VAL A 44 -9.29 8.98 -6.13
CA VAL A 44 -9.79 8.27 -7.32
C VAL A 44 -11.31 8.06 -7.23
N GLY A 45 -11.83 7.68 -6.06
CA GLY A 45 -13.25 7.39 -5.85
C GLY A 45 -14.16 8.60 -5.64
N ARG A 46 -13.63 9.75 -5.17
CA ARG A 46 -14.36 10.93 -4.63
C ARG A 46 -15.64 10.55 -3.89
N GLN A 47 -16.80 10.57 -4.56
CA GLN A 47 -18.13 10.28 -3.99
C GLN A 47 -18.33 8.79 -3.64
N TYR A 48 -17.61 7.90 -4.34
CA TYR A 48 -17.64 6.44 -4.12
C TYR A 48 -16.47 5.92 -3.29
N SER A 49 -15.72 6.81 -2.64
CA SER A 49 -14.51 6.47 -1.87
C SER A 49 -14.76 5.42 -0.79
N TYR A 50 -15.91 5.48 -0.11
CA TYR A 50 -16.27 4.49 0.91
C TYR A 50 -16.39 3.09 0.31
N PHE A 51 -17.00 2.95 -0.86
CA PHE A 51 -17.15 1.65 -1.53
C PHE A 51 -15.81 1.11 -2.02
N VAL A 52 -14.98 1.95 -2.65
CA VAL A 52 -13.63 1.56 -3.10
C VAL A 52 -12.76 1.12 -1.93
N ASN A 53 -12.81 1.85 -0.82
CA ASN A 53 -12.02 1.51 0.37
C ASN A 53 -12.51 0.20 1.03
N SER A 54 -13.81 -0.08 1.02
CA SER A 54 -14.34 -1.38 1.47
C SER A 54 -13.81 -2.55 0.64
N ILE A 55 -13.71 -2.40 -0.69
CA ILE A 55 -13.12 -3.45 -1.55
C ILE A 55 -11.64 -3.66 -1.21
N VAL A 56 -10.89 -2.58 -1.04
CA VAL A 56 -9.49 -2.64 -0.62
C VAL A 56 -9.37 -3.40 0.70
N GLN A 57 -10.22 -3.09 1.69
CA GLN A 57 -10.22 -3.77 2.98
C GLN A 57 -10.55 -5.28 2.86
N VAL A 58 -11.47 -5.66 1.97
CA VAL A 58 -11.77 -7.08 1.71
C VAL A 58 -10.53 -7.81 1.17
N VAL A 59 -9.81 -7.19 0.22
CA VAL A 59 -8.55 -7.75 -0.31
C VAL A 59 -7.50 -7.88 0.80
N MET A 60 -7.40 -6.89 1.70
CA MET A 60 -6.50 -6.96 2.86
C MET A 60 -6.86 -8.10 3.81
N CYS A 61 -8.15 -8.32 4.07
CA CYS A 61 -8.61 -9.44 4.90
C CYS A 61 -8.23 -10.79 4.27
N ILE A 62 -8.44 -10.96 2.96
CA ILE A 62 -8.04 -12.19 2.23
C ILE A 62 -6.52 -12.39 2.32
N ALA A 63 -5.74 -11.32 2.17
CA ALA A 63 -4.29 -11.38 2.33
C ALA A 63 -3.90 -11.82 3.76
N MET A 64 -4.49 -11.21 4.80
CA MET A 64 -4.21 -11.56 6.20
C MET A 64 -4.61 -13.01 6.53
N LEU A 65 -5.69 -13.53 5.93
CA LEU A 65 -6.04 -14.94 6.06
C LEU A 65 -5.04 -15.86 5.37
N THR A 66 -4.45 -15.44 4.26
CA THR A 66 -3.50 -16.26 3.47
C THR A 66 -2.09 -16.28 4.09
N VAL A 67 -1.67 -15.18 4.73
CA VAL A 67 -0.34 -15.05 5.37
C VAL A 67 0.04 -16.22 6.28
N PRO A 68 -0.77 -16.66 7.27
CA PRO A 68 -0.38 -17.75 8.18
C PRO A 68 -0.17 -19.08 7.45
N PHE A 69 -0.92 -19.38 6.39
CA PHE A 69 -0.72 -20.58 5.58
C PHE A 69 0.63 -20.55 4.85
N ILE A 70 1.01 -19.39 4.31
CA ILE A 70 2.31 -19.22 3.64
C ILE A 70 3.44 -19.35 4.66
N VAL A 71 3.35 -18.65 5.80
CA VAL A 71 4.40 -18.66 6.83
C VAL A 71 4.59 -20.07 7.40
N THR A 72 3.51 -20.76 7.75
CA THR A 72 3.58 -22.14 8.27
C THR A 72 4.17 -23.13 7.25
N SER A 73 3.91 -22.94 5.95
CA SER A 73 4.53 -23.74 4.90
C SER A 73 6.03 -23.45 4.70
N LEU A 74 6.48 -22.22 4.96
CA LEU A 74 7.87 -21.80 4.78
C LEU A 74 8.75 -22.08 6.01
N THR A 75 8.15 -22.25 7.20
CA THR A 75 8.88 -22.56 8.44
C THR A 75 8.44 -23.89 9.06
N PRO A 76 8.61 -25.04 8.37
CA PRO A 76 8.19 -26.34 8.89
C PRO A 76 9.03 -26.82 10.07
N ASN A 77 10.30 -26.40 10.19
CA ASN A 77 11.20 -26.81 11.27
C ASN A 77 11.30 -25.77 12.39
N GLY A 78 10.70 -24.58 12.20
CA GLY A 78 10.72 -23.49 13.18
C GLY A 78 12.12 -22.91 13.43
N LEU A 79 13.07 -23.14 12.51
CA LEU A 79 14.45 -22.69 12.63
C LEU A 79 14.56 -21.21 12.27
N SER A 80 15.44 -20.48 12.96
CA SER A 80 15.66 -19.05 12.68
C SER A 80 16.18 -18.79 11.26
N GLU A 81 16.85 -19.76 10.62
CA GLU A 81 17.32 -19.62 9.25
C GLU A 81 16.20 -19.68 8.21
N GLU A 82 15.09 -20.37 8.48
CA GLU A 82 13.95 -20.46 7.56
C GLU A 82 13.25 -19.11 7.39
N TRP A 83 13.33 -18.24 8.40
CA TRP A 83 12.79 -16.88 8.36
C TRP A 83 13.45 -15.98 7.31
N TYR A 84 14.68 -16.30 6.88
CA TYR A 84 15.33 -15.63 5.76
C TYR A 84 14.43 -15.60 4.52
N TYR A 85 13.84 -16.75 4.17
CA TYR A 85 12.98 -16.88 3.00
C TYR A 85 11.69 -16.06 3.14
N VAL A 86 11.13 -16.00 4.35
CA VAL A 86 9.94 -15.19 4.65
C VAL A 86 10.23 -13.69 4.44
N PHE A 87 11.36 -13.20 4.94
CA PHE A 87 11.75 -11.79 4.79
C PHE A 87 12.07 -11.43 3.34
N ILE A 88 12.77 -12.30 2.60
CA ILE A 88 13.06 -12.09 1.18
C ILE A 88 11.79 -12.10 0.31
N LEU A 89 10.86 -13.01 0.59
CA LEU A 89 9.57 -13.06 -0.08
C LEU A 89 8.81 -11.75 0.17
N HIS A 90 8.76 -11.28 1.42
CA HIS A 90 8.08 -10.03 1.77
C HIS A 90 8.73 -8.81 1.11
N ALA A 91 10.06 -8.74 1.09
CA ALA A 91 10.79 -7.68 0.39
C ALA A 91 10.49 -7.68 -1.12
N SER A 92 10.41 -8.86 -1.74
CA SER A 92 10.08 -9.02 -3.16
C SER A 92 8.68 -8.50 -3.49
N PHE A 93 7.67 -8.85 -2.68
CA PHE A 93 6.31 -8.33 -2.83
C PHE A 93 6.27 -6.80 -2.75
N LEU A 94 7.03 -6.20 -1.84
CA LEU A 94 7.10 -4.74 -1.72
C LEU A 94 7.68 -4.07 -2.97
N PHE A 95 8.75 -4.64 -3.56
CA PHE A 95 9.31 -4.12 -4.81
C PHE A 95 8.35 -4.27 -5.98
N ILE A 96 7.71 -5.44 -6.13
CA ILE A 96 6.74 -5.67 -7.22
C ILE A 96 5.57 -4.69 -7.11
N THR A 97 5.00 -4.55 -5.91
CA THR A 97 3.86 -3.64 -5.69
C THR A 97 4.26 -2.18 -5.93
N ASN A 98 5.49 -1.80 -5.56
CA ASN A 98 6.02 -0.46 -5.83
C ASN A 98 6.16 -0.19 -7.34
N ILE A 99 6.67 -1.16 -8.11
CA ILE A 99 6.78 -1.05 -9.58
C ILE A 99 5.40 -0.92 -10.22
N VAL A 100 4.43 -1.75 -9.78
CA VAL A 100 3.05 -1.68 -10.26
C VAL A 100 2.45 -0.31 -9.96
N PHE A 101 2.64 0.22 -8.75
CA PHE A 101 2.15 1.54 -8.38
C PHE A 101 2.79 2.66 -9.21
N CYS A 102 4.10 2.60 -9.49
CA CYS A 102 4.76 3.57 -10.36
C CYS A 102 4.24 3.52 -11.80
N LYS A 103 3.80 2.35 -12.29
CA LYS A 103 3.27 2.19 -13.66
C LYS A 103 1.78 2.54 -13.78
N PHE A 104 0.96 2.18 -12.79
CA PHE A 104 -0.50 2.32 -12.84
C PHE A 104 -1.05 3.47 -12.00
N GLY A 105 -0.26 4.05 -11.10
CA GLY A 105 -0.66 5.15 -10.24
C GLY A 105 -1.01 6.39 -11.05
N LYS A 106 -2.30 6.72 -11.13
CA LYS A 106 -2.80 7.99 -11.67
C LYS A 106 -3.55 8.73 -10.57
N GLY A 107 -3.06 9.92 -10.22
CA GLY A 107 -3.70 10.83 -9.27
C GLY A 107 -4.86 11.64 -9.87
N ILE A 108 -5.59 11.07 -10.82
CA ILE A 108 -6.70 11.72 -11.51
C ILE A 108 -7.98 11.01 -11.10
N ALA A 109 -9.00 11.79 -10.72
CA ALA A 109 -10.33 11.27 -10.43
C ALA A 109 -10.81 10.42 -11.61
N ALA A 110 -11.31 9.22 -11.31
CA ALA A 110 -11.75 8.34 -12.37
C ALA A 110 -12.90 8.99 -13.18
N ALA A 111 -12.93 8.75 -14.49
CA ALA A 111 -13.86 9.41 -15.40
C ALA A 111 -15.35 9.18 -15.03
N PHE A 112 -15.65 8.11 -14.30
CA PHE A 112 -17.00 7.82 -13.80
C PHE A 112 -17.46 8.77 -12.69
N THR A 113 -16.54 9.53 -12.06
CA THR A 113 -16.84 10.50 -11.01
C THR A 113 -16.99 11.92 -11.55
N CYS A 114 -16.69 12.12 -12.84
CA CYS A 114 -17.08 13.32 -13.55
C CYS A 114 -18.52 13.08 -14.03
N SER A 115 -19.51 13.60 -13.28
CA SER A 115 -20.83 13.81 -13.88
C SER A 115 -20.60 14.52 -15.20
N LYS A 116 -21.20 14.00 -16.26
CA LYS A 116 -21.24 14.61 -17.58
C LYS A 116 -21.90 15.98 -17.42
N GLU A 117 -21.13 16.98 -17.00
CA GLU A 117 -21.53 18.37 -17.12
C GLU A 117 -21.46 18.61 -18.62
N ILE A 118 -22.63 18.42 -19.21
CA ILE A 118 -23.12 19.00 -20.45
C ILE A 118 -22.04 19.86 -21.11
N SER A 119 -21.60 19.45 -22.28
CA SER A 119 -21.02 20.32 -23.29
C SER A 119 -21.88 21.59 -23.45
N ILE A 120 -21.55 22.63 -22.69
CA ILE A 120 -21.85 24.04 -22.95
C ILE A 120 -20.53 24.73 -22.64
N ASP A 121 -19.60 24.75 -23.57
CA ASP A 121 -19.55 25.59 -24.76
C ASP A 121 -18.29 26.42 -24.57
N SER A 122 -17.44 26.34 -25.57
CA SER A 122 -16.24 27.11 -25.75
C SER A 122 -16.59 28.59 -26.01
N THR A 123 -17.28 29.28 -25.10
CA THR A 123 -17.45 30.74 -25.19
C THR A 123 -17.72 31.37 -23.82
N THR A 124 -16.85 32.32 -23.43
CA THR A 124 -17.09 33.38 -22.43
C THR A 124 -16.79 33.08 -20.94
N GLY A 125 -15.68 33.67 -20.48
CA GLY A 125 -15.68 34.61 -19.35
C GLY A 125 -15.70 34.06 -17.93
N ASP A 126 -14.58 34.27 -17.24
CA ASP A 126 -14.44 34.51 -15.80
C ASP A 126 -15.61 34.12 -14.88
N LYS A 127 -15.38 33.16 -13.98
CA LYS A 127 -15.50 33.38 -12.53
C LYS A 127 -15.04 32.18 -11.69
N GLN A 128 -14.10 32.51 -10.81
CA GLN A 128 -13.67 31.79 -9.61
C GLN A 128 -14.85 31.15 -8.86
N LEU A 129 -14.80 29.83 -8.63
CA LEU A 129 -15.70 29.12 -7.72
C LEU A 129 -14.92 28.60 -6.50
N LYS A 130 -15.15 29.29 -5.38
CA LYS A 130 -14.59 29.07 -4.05
C LYS A 130 -15.08 27.71 -3.48
N PRO A 131 -14.24 26.93 -2.78
CA PRO A 131 -14.68 25.64 -2.23
C PRO A 131 -15.62 25.87 -1.04
N VAL A 132 -16.84 25.35 -1.13
CA VAL A 132 -17.75 25.19 0.00
C VAL A 132 -17.42 23.85 0.66
N PHE A 133 -16.83 23.94 1.85
CA PHE A 133 -16.74 22.83 2.80
C PHE A 133 -18.09 22.66 3.48
N LEU A 134 -18.64 21.46 3.43
CA LEU A 134 -19.58 20.91 4.41
C LEU A 134 -19.13 19.47 4.69
#